data_AF-A0A1C0TS94-F1
#
_entry.id   AF-A0A1C0TS94-F1
#
_cell.length_a   1.000
_cell.length_b   1.000
_cell.length_c   1.000
_cell.angle_alpha   90.00
_cell.angle_beta   90.00
_cell.angle_gamma   90.00
#
_symmetry.space_group_name_H-M   'P 1'
#
loop_
_entity.id
_entity.type
_entity.pdbx_description
1 polymer ?
#
loop_
_entity_poly.entity_id
_entity_poly.type
_entity_poly.pdbx_seq_one_letter_code
_entity_poly.pdbx_strand_id
1 'polypeptide(L)'
;MDRVSDETWYAVLLFFALIIVPFLVGLTIFKMYRKVFPLKSSENMSVVEELDAQRLGFFKPFMIGWCICGPVVYWFYDKFLSYL
;
A
#
# COMPACT_ATOMS: atom_id res chain seq x y z
N MET A 1 7.50 -14.98 -30.25
CA MET A 1 7.07 -14.08 -29.17
C MET A 1 7.36 -12.69 -29.68
N ASP A 2 6.31 -11.98 -30.12
CA ASP A 2 6.45 -10.58 -30.52
C ASP A 2 7.18 -9.82 -29.42
N ARG A 3 8.24 -9.10 -29.81
CA ARG A 3 8.99 -8.23 -28.88
C ARG A 3 8.03 -7.14 -28.44
N VAL A 4 7.37 -7.38 -27.31
CA VAL A 4 6.65 -6.33 -26.59
C VAL A 4 7.66 -5.21 -26.36
N SER A 5 7.37 -4.00 -26.85
CA SER A 5 8.23 -2.84 -26.72
C SER A 5 8.69 -2.68 -25.27
N ASP A 6 9.97 -2.38 -25.04
CA ASP A 6 10.56 -2.26 -23.70
C ASP A 6 9.79 -1.23 -22.85
N GLU A 7 9.20 -0.22 -23.50
CA GLU A 7 8.31 0.79 -22.93
C GLU A 7 7.10 0.19 -22.19
N THR A 8 6.51 -0.88 -22.73
CA THR A 8 5.38 -1.58 -22.12
C THR A 8 5.81 -2.25 -20.83
N TRP A 9 7.02 -2.82 -20.77
CA TRP A 9 7.54 -3.43 -19.54
C TRP A 9 7.76 -2.38 -18.45
N TYR A 10 8.26 -1.19 -18.79
CA TYR A 10 8.38 -0.09 -17.83
C TYR A 10 7.01 0.37 -17.30
N ALA A 11 6.00 0.48 -18.16
CA ALA A 11 4.64 0.84 -17.75
C ALA A 11 4.03 -0.21 -16.81
N VAL A 12 4.22 -1.50 -17.10
CA VAL A 12 3.78 -2.62 -16.25
C VAL A 12 4.46 -2.54 -14.88
N LEU A 13 5.78 -2.33 -14.85
CA LEU A 13 6.54 -2.25 -13.61
C LEU A 13 6.10 -1.04 -12.76
N LEU A 14 5.83 0.11 -13.40
CA LEU A 14 5.30 1.30 -12.76
C LEU A 14 3.90 1.06 -12.16
N PHE A 15 3.03 0.35 -12.88
CA PHE A 15 1.70 -0.04 -12.39
C PHE A 15 1.79 -0.92 -11.13
N PHE A 16 2.67 -1.92 -11.12
CA PHE A 16 2.88 -2.75 -9.93
C PHE A 16 3.51 -1.95 -8.78
N ALA A 17 4.46 -1.06 -9.06
CA ALA A 17 5.07 -0.20 -8.05
C ALA A 17 4.02 0.70 -7.36
N LEU A 18 3.06 1.25 -8.11
CA LEU A 18 1.95 2.05 -7.59
C LEU A 18 1.09 1.31 -6.56
N ILE A 19 1.03 -0.01 -6.61
CA ILE A 19 0.24 -0.81 -5.67
C ILE A 19 1.13 -1.31 -4.52
N ILE A 20 2.30 -1.85 -4.83
CA ILE A 20 3.19 -2.52 -3.88
C ILE A 20 3.84 -1.52 -2.92
N VAL A 21 4.28 -0.35 -3.41
CA VAL A 21 4.97 0.67 -2.60
C VAL A 21 4.07 1.22 -1.48
N PRO A 22 2.86 1.75 -1.76
CA PRO A 22 1.98 2.24 -0.69
C PRO A 22 1.55 1.10 0.25
N PHE A 23 1.40 -0.13 -0.25
CA PHE A 23 1.13 -1.27 0.61
C PHE A 23 2.25 -1.54 1.62
N LEU A 24 3.51 -1.56 1.18
CA LEU A 24 4.69 -1.72 2.04
C LEU A 24 4.82 -0.59 3.05
N VAL A 25 4.60 0.66 2.62
CA VAL A 25 4.64 1.84 3.51
C VAL A 25 3.55 1.73 4.58
N GLY A 26 2.32 1.41 4.18
CA GLY A 26 1.20 1.16 5.08
C GLY A 26 1.50 0.10 6.12
N LEU A 27 2.04 -1.05 5.71
CA LEU A 27 2.45 -2.12 6.61
C LEU A 27 3.55 -1.69 7.57
N THR A 28 4.55 -0.93 7.09
CA THR A 28 5.67 -0.47 7.91
C THR A 28 5.20 0.48 9.00
N ILE A 29 4.30 1.42 8.65
CA ILE A 29 3.70 2.35 9.60
C ILE A 29 2.83 1.60 10.61
N PHE A 30 2.02 0.65 10.15
CA PHE A 30 1.17 -0.14 11.05
C PHE A 30 2.00 -0.99 12.02
N LYS A 31 3.10 -1.58 11.54
CA LYS A 31 4.04 -2.35 12.37
C LYS A 31 4.76 -1.47 13.38
N MET A 32 5.21 -0.28 12.98
CA MET A 32 5.79 0.71 13.90
C MET A 32 4.77 1.20 14.93
N TYR A 33 3.56 1.54 14.49
CA TYR A 33 2.47 1.98 15.36
C TYR A 33 2.15 0.93 16.43
N ARG A 34 2.03 -0.35 16.04
CA ARG A 34 1.80 -1.46 16.98
C ARG A 34 2.97 -1.71 17.94
N LYS A 35 4.20 -1.36 17.52
CA LYS A 35 5.40 -1.46 18.38
C LYS A 35 5.43 -0.35 19.45
N VAL A 36 4.96 0.85 19.11
CA VAL A 36 4.90 2.00 20.04
C VAL A 36 3.66 1.93 20.94
N PHE A 37 2.53 1.49 20.39
CA PHE A 37 1.28 1.27 21.11
C PHE A 37 0.88 -0.22 21.04
N PRO A 38 1.39 -1.06 21.96
CA PRO A 38 0.98 -2.44 22.05
C PRO A 38 -0.51 -2.50 22.44
N LEU A 39 -1.36 -2.77 21.45
CA LEU A 39 -2.76 -3.08 21.68
C LEU A 39 -2.80 -4.35 22.56
N LYS A 40 -3.34 -4.22 23.78
CA LYS A 40 -3.55 -5.36 24.68
C LYS A 40 -4.31 -6.43 23.91
N SER A 41 -3.80 -7.65 23.93
CA SER A 41 -4.48 -8.81 23.36
C SER A 41 -5.90 -8.86 23.92
N SER A 42 -6.89 -8.63 23.05
CA SER A 42 -8.28 -8.73 23.45
C SER A 42 -8.59 -10.22 23.58
N GLU A 43 -8.44 -10.77 24.78
CA GLU A 43 -8.66 -12.19 25.11
C GLU A 43 -10.11 -12.67 24.84
N ASN A 44 -11.01 -11.80 24.39
CA ASN A 44 -12.42 -12.09 24.13
C ASN A 44 -12.91 -11.51 22.80
N MET A 45 -12.21 -11.69 21.68
CA MET A 45 -12.80 -11.42 20.36
C MET A 45 -13.51 -12.68 19.85
N SER A 46 -14.77 -12.51 19.47
CA SER A 46 -15.54 -13.53 18.75
C SER A 46 -14.84 -13.89 17.44
N VAL A 47 -14.88 -15.16 17.03
CA VAL A 47 -14.33 -15.65 15.73
C VAL A 47 -14.84 -14.81 14.54
N VAL A 48 -16.02 -14.22 14.68
CA VAL A 48 -16.62 -13.32 13.68
C VAL A 48 -15.90 -11.96 13.62
N GLU A 49 -15.50 -11.41 14.77
CA GLU A 49 -14.73 -10.14 14.84
C GLU A 49 -13.29 -10.33 14.37
N GLU A 50 -12.69 -11.50 14.60
CA GLU A 50 -11.33 -11.79 14.14
C GLU A 50 -11.25 -11.86 12.60
N LEU A 51 -12.26 -12.47 11.96
CA LEU A 51 -12.33 -12.53 10.50
C LEU A 51 -12.53 -11.15 9.86
N ASP A 52 -13.38 -10.31 10.45
CA ASP A 52 -13.62 -8.95 9.99
C ASP A 52 -12.41 -8.03 10.26
N ALA A 53 -11.75 -8.19 11.41
CA ALA A 53 -10.51 -7.51 11.73
C ALA A 53 -9.37 -7.90 10.77
N GLN A 54 -9.33 -9.13 10.27
CA GLN A 54 -8.34 -9.57 9.29
C GLN A 54 -8.59 -8.95 7.90
N ARG A 55 -9.85 -8.82 7.48
CA ARG A 55 -10.23 -8.20 6.20
C ARG A 55 -10.06 -6.67 6.22
N LEU A 56 -10.54 -6.01 7.28
CA LEU A 56 -10.32 -4.58 7.51
C LEU A 56 -8.86 -4.26 7.82
N GLY A 57 -8.12 -5.22 8.38
CA GLY A 57 -6.71 -5.12 8.75
C GLY A 57 -5.75 -5.04 7.56
N PHE A 58 -6.12 -5.53 6.38
CA PHE A 58 -5.36 -5.33 5.15
C PHE A 58 -5.65 -3.97 4.49
N PHE A 59 -6.92 -3.57 4.46
CA PHE A 59 -7.34 -2.37 3.74
C PHE A 59 -6.94 -1.08 4.48
N LYS A 60 -6.98 -1.08 5.82
CA LYS A 60 -6.53 0.06 6.64
C LYS A 60 -5.09 0.49 6.36
N PRO A 61 -4.06 -0.36 6.47
CA PRO A 61 -2.70 0.02 6.18
C PRO A 61 -2.53 0.41 4.71
N PHE A 62 -3.18 -0.28 3.77
CA PHE A 62 -3.13 0.09 2.36
C PHE A 62 -3.66 1.51 2.10
N MET A 63 -4.82 1.87 2.65
CA MET A 63 -5.37 3.23 2.54
C MET A 63 -4.46 4.27 3.20
N ILE A 64 -3.90 3.99 4.38
CA ILE A 64 -2.97 4.89 5.06
C ILE A 64 -1.71 5.10 4.21
N GLY A 65 -1.16 4.01 3.66
CA GLY A 65 -0.03 4.05 2.74
C GLY A 65 -0.33 4.90 1.51
N TRP A 66 -1.52 4.77 0.93
CA TRP A 66 -1.97 5.61 -0.19
C TRP A 66 -2.21 7.07 0.18
N CYS A 67 -2.73 7.40 1.36
CA CYS A 67 -2.87 8.78 1.80
C CYS A 67 -1.51 9.48 1.93
N ILE A 68 -0.47 8.74 2.32
CA ILE A 68 0.89 9.27 2.50
C ILE A 68 1.66 9.28 1.18
N CYS A 69 1.55 8.22 0.38
CA CYS A 69 2.20 8.12 -0.92
C CYS A 69 1.48 8.91 -2.01
N GLY A 70 0.19 9.24 -1.85
CA GLY A 70 -0.63 9.94 -2.84
C GLY A 70 -0.03 11.29 -3.28
N PRO A 71 0.36 12.19 -2.36
CA PRO A 71 1.06 13.43 -2.69
C PRO A 71 2.39 13.19 -3.43
N VAL A 72 3.13 12.16 -3.04
CA VAL A 72 4.43 11.79 -3.65
C VAL A 72 4.23 11.28 -5.08
N VAL A 73 3.22 10.43 -5.28
CA VAL A 73 2.83 9.92 -6.60
C VAL A 73 2.34 11.05 -7.50
N TYR A 74 1.51 11.95 -6.98
CA TYR A 74 1.02 13.11 -7.73
C TYR A 74 2.19 14.02 -8.16
N TRP A 75 3.13 14.28 -7.26
CA TRP A 75 4.33 15.07 -7.57
C TRP A 75 5.22 14.38 -8.61
N PHE A 76 5.39 13.05 -8.51
CA PHE A 76 6.14 12.28 -9.50
C PHE A 76 5.46 12.33 -10.88
N TYR A 77 4.13 12.20 -10.92
CA TYR A 77 3.36 12.32 -12.15
C TYR A 77 3.49 13.72 -12.78
N ASP A 78 3.32 14.77 -11.98
CA ASP A 78 3.46 16.17 -12.40
C ASP A 78 4.87 16.47 -12.92
N LYS A 79 5.92 15.86 -12.37
CA LYS A 79 7.31 16.13 -12.81
C LYS A 79 7.78 15.31 -13.99
N PHE A 80 7.40 14.03 -14.07
CA PHE A 80 7.99 13.10 -15.02
C PHE A 80 7.04 12.66 -16.13
N LEU A 81 5.73 12.65 -15.88
CA LEU A 81 4.73 12.15 -16.82
C LEU A 81 3.95 13.26 -17.52
N SER A 82 3.83 14.45 -16.92
CA SER A 82 3.17 15.60 -17.56
C SER A 82 4.01 16.23 -18.70
N TYR A 83 5.32 15.99 -18.70
CA TYR A 83 6.30 16.55 -19.65
C TYR A 83 6.66 15.58 -20.79
N LEU A 84 5.98 14.43 -20.87
CA LEU A 84 6.16 13.44 -21.93
C LEU A 84 5.00 13.52 -22.93
#